data_AF-A0A972MKY3-F1
#
_entry.id   AF-A0A972MKY3-F1
#
_cell.length_a   1.000
_cell.length_b   1.000
_cell.length_c   1.000
_cell.angle_alpha   90.00
_cell.angle_beta   90.00
_cell.angle_gamma   90.00
#
_symmetry.space_group_name_H-M   'P 1'
#
loop_
_entity.id
_entity.type
_entity.pdbx_description
1 polymer ?
#
loop_
_entity_poly.entity_id
_entity_poly.type
_entity_poly.pdbx_seq_one_letter_code
_entity_poly.pdbx_strand_id
1 'polypeptide(L)' 'KGTKYRMLKLKELNLDDEGKREWLCKENLLIKRPVIELDNGEVIVGFDEDEYKRTFSL' A
#
# COMPACT_ATOMS: atom_id res chain seq x y z
N LYS A 1 -0.90 9.75 5.38
CA LYS A 1 -1.88 9.75 6.51
C LYS A 1 -3.26 9.40 5.96
N GLY A 2 -3.72 8.15 6.10
CA GLY A 2 -5.03 7.73 5.56
C GLY A 2 -6.19 8.11 6.51
N THR A 3 -7.08 8.99 6.06
CA THR A 3 -8.30 9.36 6.81
C THR A 3 -9.25 8.17 6.96
N LYS A 4 -9.39 7.36 5.90
CA LYS A 4 -10.24 6.16 5.89
C LYS A 4 -9.81 5.12 6.93
N TYR A 5 -8.51 4.85 7.07
CA TYR A 5 -7.97 3.93 8.08
C TYR A 5 -8.40 4.33 9.51
N ARG A 6 -8.39 5.64 9.81
CA ARG A 6 -8.82 6.17 11.12
C ARG A 6 -10.34 6.14 11.31
N MET A 7 -11.09 6.51 10.27
CA MET A 7 -12.57 6.46 10.31
C MET A 7 -13.08 5.05 10.58
N LEU A 8 -12.44 4.04 9.97
CA LEU A 8 -12.78 2.63 10.14
C LEU A 8 -12.21 2.01 11.44
N LYS A 9 -11.42 2.77 12.20
CA LYS A 9 -10.78 2.33 13.45
C LYS A 9 -10.06 0.97 13.31
N LEU A 10 -9.43 0.70 12.16
CA LEU A 10 -8.84 -0.60 11.85
C LEU A 10 -7.75 -1.04 12.85
N LYS A 11 -7.08 -0.07 13.49
CA LYS A 11 -6.11 -0.34 14.57
C LYS A 11 -6.75 -1.01 15.79
N GLU A 12 -8.02 -0.73 16.08
CA GLU A 12 -8.75 -1.28 17.23
C GLU A 12 -9.29 -2.69 16.95
N LEU A 13 -9.41 -3.07 15.67
CA LEU A 13 -9.95 -4.36 15.25
C LEU A 13 -8.96 -5.52 15.40
N ASN A 14 -7.68 -5.26 15.73
CA ASN A 14 -6.62 -6.27 15.91
C ASN A 14 -6.63 -7.36 14.82
N LEU A 15 -6.78 -6.93 13.56
CA LEU A 15 -6.92 -7.83 12.42
C LEU A 15 -5.67 -8.68 12.22
N ASP A 16 -5.89 -9.96 11.93
CA ASP A 16 -4.87 -10.84 11.36
C ASP A 16 -4.64 -10.52 9.87
N ASP A 17 -3.74 -11.25 9.23
CA ASP A 17 -3.36 -10.95 7.84
C ASP A 17 -4.49 -11.24 6.85
N GLU A 18 -5.36 -12.21 7.14
CA GLU A 18 -6.57 -12.48 6.36
C GLU A 18 -7.58 -11.33 6.47
N GLY A 19 -7.87 -10.87 7.68
CA GLY A 19 -8.74 -9.72 7.91
C GLY A 19 -8.19 -8.43 7.30
N LYS A 20 -6.87 -8.20 7.34
CA LYS A 20 -6.24 -7.09 6.62
C LYS A 20 -6.47 -7.20 5.12
N ARG A 21 -6.30 -8.39 4.54
CA ARG A 21 -6.52 -8.63 3.11
C ARG A 21 -7.96 -8.34 2.71
N GLU A 22 -8.94 -8.83 3.46
CA GLU A 22 -10.36 -8.54 3.20
C GLU A 22 -10.65 -7.04 3.20
N TRP A 23 -10.11 -6.29 4.17
CA TRP A 23 -10.27 -4.85 4.23
C TRP A 23 -9.62 -4.12 3.06
N LEU A 24 -8.42 -4.54 2.65
CA LEU A 24 -7.73 -3.98 1.47
C LEU A 24 -8.54 -4.23 0.18
N CYS A 25 -9.17 -5.40 0.04
CA CYS A 25 -10.06 -5.71 -1.08
C CYS A 25 -11.35 -4.88 -1.04
N LYS A 26 -11.93 -4.68 0.15
CA LYS A 26 -13.19 -3.96 0.34
C LYS A 26 -13.03 -2.45 0.16
N GLU A 27 -11.91 -1.89 0.58
CA GLU A 27 -11.68 -0.44 0.63
C GLU A 27 -10.38 -0.06 -0.09
N ASN A 28 -10.48 0.15 -1.41
CA ASN A 28 -9.36 0.48 -2.30
C ASN A 28 -8.57 1.75 -1.89
N LEU A 29 -9.13 2.62 -1.06
CA LEU A 29 -8.43 3.79 -0.51
C LEU A 29 -7.39 3.45 0.57
N LEU A 30 -7.40 2.21 1.07
CA LEU A 30 -6.41 1.73 2.03
C LEU A 30 -5.08 1.35 1.35
N ILE A 31 -5.10 1.09 0.05
CA ILE A 31 -3.91 0.78 -0.74
C ILE A 31 -3.12 2.07 -1.01
N LYS A 32 -1.84 2.10 -0.63
CA LYS A 32 -0.93 3.21 -0.92
C LYS A 32 -0.62 3.23 -2.42
N ARG A 33 -0.55 4.43 -3.01
CA ARG A 33 -0.42 4.65 -4.46
C ARG A 33 0.77 5.57 -4.75
N PRO A 34 1.41 5.46 -5.93
CA PRO A 34 1.21 4.44 -6.96
C PRO A 34 1.66 3.03 -6.52
N VAL A 35 1.25 2.00 -7.26
CA VAL A 35 1.79 0.64 -7.14
C VAL A 35 2.40 0.31 -8.51
N ILE A 36 3.70 0.00 -8.54
CA ILE A 36 4.42 -0.30 -9.79
C ILE A 36 4.96 -1.72 -9.68
N GLU A 37 4.59 -2.57 -10.62
CA GLU A 37 5.14 -3.91 -10.79
C GLU A 37 6.29 -3.83 -11.80
N LEU A 38 7.45 -4.34 -11.42
CA LEU A 38 8.64 -4.40 -12.27
C LEU A 38 8.76 -5.79 -12.91
N ASP A 39 9.43 -5.88 -14.07
CA ASP A 39 9.58 -7.13 -14.82
C ASP A 39 10.34 -8.22 -14.05
N ASN A 40 11.14 -7.84 -13.05
CA ASN A 40 11.86 -8.76 -12.18
C ASN A 40 11.00 -9.33 -11.03
N GLY A 41 9.71 -8.97 -10.98
CA GLY A 41 8.76 -9.42 -9.94
C GLY A 41 8.77 -8.58 -8.67
N GLU A 42 9.56 -7.50 -8.60
CA GLU A 42 9.52 -6.55 -7.48
C GLU A 42 8.32 -5.59 -7.60
N VAL A 43 7.82 -5.11 -6.46
CA VAL A 43 6.68 -4.18 -6.40
C VAL A 43 7.04 -2.95 -5.58
N ILE A 44 6.94 -1.78 -6.19
CA ILE A 44 7.15 -0.49 -5.54
C ILE A 44 5.80 0.08 -5.11
N VAL A 45 5.69 0.47 -3.82
CA VAL A 45 4.46 0.99 -3.24
C VAL A 45 4.63 2.41 -2.69
N GLY A 46 4.02 3.35 -3.39
CA GLY A 46 4.14 4.77 -3.16
C GLY A 46 5.20 5.42 -4.04
N PHE A 47 5.33 6.73 -3.86
CA PHE A 47 6.39 7.51 -4.48
C PHE A 47 7.46 7.82 -3.43
N ASP A 48 8.70 7.48 -3.75
CA ASP A 48 9.91 7.88 -3.03
C ASP A 48 10.94 8.29 -4.08
N GLU A 49 11.41 9.53 -4.01
CA GLU A 49 12.22 10.12 -5.09
C GLU A 49 13.57 9.40 -5.25
N ASP A 50 14.22 9.05 -4.15
CA ASP A 50 15.53 8.39 -4.18
C ASP A 50 15.41 6.94 -4.65
N GLU A 51 14.34 6.24 -4.24
CA GLU A 51 14.01 4.90 -4.75
C GLU A 51 13.75 4.93 -6.25
N TYR A 52 12.94 5.88 -6.73
CA TYR A 52 12.63 5.99 -8.16
C TYR A 52 13.88 6.32 -8.97
N LYS A 53 14.75 7.21 -8.47
CA LYS A 53 16.05 7.44 -9.10
C LYS A 53 16.86 6.15 -9.14
N ARG A 54 16.95 5.36 -8.07
CA ARG A 54 17.72 4.10 -8.12
C ARG A 54 17.12 3.07 -9.10
N THR A 55 15.79 2.94 -9.13
CA THR A 55 15.12 1.92 -9.95
C THR A 55 15.04 2.29 -11.42
N PHE A 56 14.79 3.57 -11.73
CA PHE A 56 14.52 4.03 -13.10
C PHE A 56 15.63 4.91 -13.70
N SER A 57 16.69 5.23 -12.96
CA SER A 57 17.84 5.91 -13.59
C SER A 57 18.53 4.95 -14.55
N LEU A 58 18.58 5.40 -15.81
CA LEU A 58 19.36 4.83 -16.91
C LEU A 58 20.85 5.11 -16.74
#